data_AF-A0A521U0M3-F1
#
_entry.id   AF-A0A521U0M3-F1
#
_cell.length_a   1.000
_cell.length_b   1.000
_cell.length_c   1.000
_cell.angle_alpha   90.00
_cell.angle_beta   90.00
_cell.angle_gamma   90.00
#
_symmetry.space_group_name_H-M   'P 1'
#
loop_
_entity.id
_entity.type
_entity.pdbx_description
1 polymer ?
#
loop_
_entity_poly.entity_id
_entity_poly.type
_entity_poly.pdbx_seq_one_letter_code
_entity_poly.pdbx_strand_id
1 'polypeptide(L)'
;MLARRCARARPDERARGVKLARRQPDAIQRRREDIVARHGRGFVWRGWRCIGLRGTRDGRRNPGPRRRRLGVRRVGDSRTAGRASVGQGAGSGLPLSGRADGRSLGENDRNGPRRPPREQARLRRRRPGPHPASRRARRIVPPVADVRPFAALRYAAVDSLGAVIAPPYDVVSAAEQDALHEQDPHNVIRLELARGATDEPGGGRYARAADALRQWRRRNVLGLDSIPAFYPYEERFTIGDSDRVRRGLFAIVRLRPWEDRVVLPHERTRPKPKADRLELLHTCHTQFSPIFSMFEDQDGAIRESIADATRAVPIACAQVRPGGPGEIATSHQLWRIIGERAEHLTRLFANRQLFIADGHHRYETALAYREARQAASAGVQSIGATDYVMMLLVPVEDPGLVVLPTHRVVTLPPGIRASDALCAIERLFEVDVTPLPLGDDPGSAIASELTGRGRDGITLACLGIAPGMVHYLRARALAESWHAPQTWRDLDVGMLESLAIEPINYRWPNTSVEFTRDPNEALAHATGAEGNLAFVVNPTGVRQVLKVARAGERMPEKSTYFAPKVATGVVMYPLG
;
A
#
# COMPACT_ATOMS: atom_id res chain seq x y z
N MET A 1 -66.64 3.65 11.53
CA MET A 1 -67.79 2.71 11.64
C MET A 1 -67.39 1.46 10.87
N LEU A 2 -67.52 0.19 11.28
CA LEU A 2 -68.02 -0.52 12.48
C LEU A 2 -66.89 -1.48 12.96
N ALA A 3 -66.62 -1.80 14.25
CA ALA A 3 -67.34 -2.71 15.20
C ALA A 3 -67.59 -4.16 14.68
N ARG A 4 -67.45 -5.27 15.44
CA ARG A 4 -66.96 -5.58 16.82
C ARG A 4 -66.82 -7.13 17.04
N ARG A 5 -65.74 -7.57 17.74
CA ARG A 5 -65.64 -8.55 18.88
C ARG A 5 -66.11 -10.04 18.86
N CYS A 6 -65.36 -10.83 19.67
CA CYS A 6 -65.69 -12.08 20.42
C CYS A 6 -65.67 -13.42 19.65
N ALA A 7 -65.39 -14.60 20.26
CA ALA A 7 -65.41 -14.99 21.69
C ALA A 7 -64.28 -15.97 22.14
N ARG A 8 -64.22 -16.29 23.45
CA ARG A 8 -63.37 -17.33 24.10
C ARG A 8 -64.21 -18.56 24.49
N ALA A 9 -63.60 -19.75 24.54
CA ALA A 9 -63.99 -20.82 25.48
C ALA A 9 -62.85 -21.84 25.73
N ARG A 10 -62.81 -22.37 26.96
CA ARG A 10 -62.10 -23.55 27.52
C ARG A 10 -63.14 -24.21 28.47
N PRO A 11 -63.12 -25.53 28.81
CA PRO A 11 -62.10 -26.08 29.74
C PRO A 11 -61.82 -27.62 29.68
N ASP A 12 -60.90 -28.08 30.57
CA ASP A 12 -60.86 -29.34 31.37
C ASP A 12 -60.98 -30.77 30.72
N GLU A 13 -60.41 -31.87 31.23
CA GLU A 13 -59.50 -32.14 32.38
C GLU A 13 -58.82 -33.56 32.30
N ARG A 14 -57.72 -33.78 33.07
CA ARG A 14 -57.20 -35.06 33.65
C ARG A 14 -56.66 -36.21 32.75
N ALA A 15 -55.71 -37.08 33.18
CA ALA A 15 -54.71 -37.04 34.27
C ALA A 15 -53.71 -38.25 34.26
N ARG A 16 -52.64 -38.16 35.07
CA ARG A 16 -51.64 -39.17 35.53
C ARG A 16 -50.40 -39.35 34.61
N GLY A 17 -49.15 -39.38 35.10
CA GLY A 17 -48.55 -39.17 36.44
C GLY A 17 -47.11 -39.76 36.47
N VAL A 18 -46.06 -39.07 36.93
CA VAL A 18 -45.36 -39.20 38.25
C VAL A 18 -44.11 -38.28 38.14
N LYS A 19 -43.92 -37.17 38.90
CA LYS A 19 -43.29 -37.02 40.26
C LYS A 19 -41.88 -37.65 40.36
N LEU A 20 -40.84 -37.08 40.96
CA LEU A 20 -40.57 -35.98 41.92
C LEU A 20 -39.10 -35.49 41.65
N ALA A 21 -38.54 -34.37 42.12
CA ALA A 21 -38.94 -33.35 43.10
C ALA A 21 -38.39 -31.94 42.74
N ARG A 22 -38.15 -31.09 43.76
CA ARG A 22 -37.38 -29.82 43.78
C ARG A 22 -36.65 -29.73 45.13
N ARG A 23 -35.59 -28.90 45.23
CA ARG A 23 -35.42 -27.92 46.34
C ARG A 23 -34.17 -27.02 46.15
N GLN A 24 -34.42 -25.72 46.07
CA GLN A 24 -33.60 -24.62 46.61
C GLN A 24 -34.24 -24.23 47.97
N PRO A 25 -33.59 -23.50 48.91
CA PRO A 25 -33.09 -22.14 48.66
C PRO A 25 -31.80 -21.69 49.40
N ASP A 26 -31.32 -20.51 49.00
CA ASP A 26 -30.60 -19.43 49.72
C ASP A 26 -29.72 -19.72 50.95
N ALA A 27 -28.46 -19.25 50.92
CA ALA A 27 -27.99 -18.11 51.75
C ALA A 27 -26.48 -17.80 51.59
N ILE A 28 -26.07 -16.66 52.17
CA ILE A 28 -24.69 -16.22 52.50
C ILE A 28 -23.87 -15.59 51.36
N GLN A 29 -24.35 -14.40 50.99
CA GLN A 29 -23.50 -13.23 50.72
C GLN A 29 -22.60 -12.93 51.95
N ARG A 30 -21.32 -13.33 51.90
CA ARG A 30 -20.15 -12.83 52.67
C ARG A 30 -18.89 -13.64 52.34
N ARG A 31 -18.01 -13.12 51.48
CA ARG A 31 -16.56 -13.44 51.32
C ARG A 31 -15.91 -12.59 50.21
N ARG A 32 -16.21 -11.29 50.19
CA ARG A 32 -15.19 -10.27 49.90
C ARG A 32 -14.59 -9.91 51.25
N GLU A 33 -13.30 -9.54 51.28
CA GLU A 33 -12.44 -9.43 52.48
C GLU A 33 -12.03 -10.80 53.07
N ASP A 34 -10.86 -11.30 52.65
CA ASP A 34 -9.88 -12.10 53.46
C ASP A 34 -8.75 -12.77 52.64
N ILE A 35 -8.14 -12.08 51.66
CA ILE A 35 -6.76 -12.40 51.19
C ILE A 35 -5.93 -11.11 51.05
N VAL A 36 -5.96 -10.24 52.08
CA VAL A 36 -5.02 -9.11 52.24
C VAL A 36 -4.55 -9.03 53.69
N ALA A 37 -4.05 -10.14 54.25
CA ALA A 37 -3.28 -10.15 55.51
C ALA A 37 -2.63 -11.52 55.78
N ARG A 38 -1.52 -11.84 55.10
CA ARG A 38 -0.43 -12.76 55.54
C ARG A 38 0.49 -13.09 54.37
N HIS A 39 1.57 -12.31 54.22
CA HIS A 39 2.96 -12.77 54.04
C HIS A 39 3.87 -11.55 53.84
N GLY A 40 3.81 -10.61 54.79
CA GLY A 40 4.81 -9.56 54.90
C GLY A 40 6.11 -10.15 55.45
N ARG A 41 7.06 -10.49 54.57
CA ARG A 41 8.48 -10.64 54.90
C ARG A 41 9.29 -10.41 53.62
N GLY A 42 9.99 -9.29 53.55
CA GLY A 42 10.66 -8.84 52.32
C GLY A 42 11.83 -9.73 51.94
N PHE A 43 12.03 -9.91 50.63
CA PHE A 43 13.26 -10.46 50.06
C PHE A 43 13.78 -9.54 48.96
N VAL A 44 14.90 -8.89 49.24
CA VAL A 44 15.64 -8.09 48.26
C VAL A 44 16.39 -9.02 47.33
N TRP A 45 15.94 -9.16 46.09
CA TRP A 45 16.71 -9.89 45.08
C TRP A 45 17.80 -8.99 44.49
N ARG A 46 19.02 -9.15 45.02
CA ARG A 46 20.24 -8.60 44.42
C ARG A 46 20.58 -9.40 43.15
N GLY A 47 21.08 -8.69 42.13
CA GLY A 47 21.29 -9.24 40.80
C GLY A 47 22.28 -10.41 40.74
N TRP A 48 22.03 -11.33 39.81
CA TRP A 48 22.89 -12.48 39.57
C TRP A 48 23.99 -12.13 38.55
N ARG A 49 25.23 -12.08 39.03
CA ARG A 49 26.42 -12.16 38.18
C ARG A 49 26.80 -13.62 37.98
N CYS A 50 26.80 -14.10 36.74
CA CYS A 50 27.50 -15.33 36.40
C CYS A 50 29.01 -15.06 36.29
N ILE A 51 29.75 -15.48 37.31
CA ILE A 51 31.18 -15.82 37.23
C ILE A 51 31.23 -17.31 36.84
N GLY A 52 32.06 -17.82 35.93
CA GLY A 52 33.10 -17.21 35.11
C GLY A 52 34.22 -18.23 34.90
N LEU A 53 34.69 -18.45 33.67
CA LEU A 53 35.90 -19.23 33.39
C LEU A 53 36.95 -18.34 32.72
N ARG A 54 38.20 -18.50 33.15
CA ARG A 54 39.29 -17.55 32.90
C ARG A 54 40.10 -17.95 31.67
N GLY A 55 40.38 -16.97 30.81
CA GLY A 55 41.48 -17.03 29.84
C GLY A 55 42.30 -15.74 29.96
N THR A 56 43.45 -15.80 30.62
CA THR A 56 44.30 -14.63 30.89
C THR A 56 45.33 -14.40 29.78
N ARG A 57 45.46 -13.15 29.29
CA ARG A 57 46.77 -12.51 29.10
C ARG A 57 46.66 -10.97 29.05
N ASP A 58 47.73 -10.34 29.52
CA ASP A 58 47.82 -8.91 29.88
C ASP A 58 48.28 -8.04 28.70
N GLY A 59 48.01 -6.74 28.72
CA GLY A 59 48.22 -5.84 27.58
C GLY A 59 47.85 -4.37 27.81
N ARG A 60 48.37 -3.76 28.88
CA ARG A 60 48.15 -2.33 29.21
C ARG A 60 48.50 -1.37 28.06
N ARG A 61 47.64 -0.38 27.78
CA ARG A 61 47.95 1.07 27.93
C ARG A 61 46.78 1.97 27.46
N ASN A 62 46.44 2.95 28.28
CA ASN A 62 45.54 4.06 27.98
C ASN A 62 46.33 5.37 28.09
N PRO A 63 46.16 6.34 27.18
CA PRO A 63 46.28 7.75 27.54
C PRO A 63 45.09 8.60 27.06
N GLY A 64 44.71 9.56 27.90
CA GLY A 64 43.48 10.36 27.79
C GLY A 64 43.45 11.48 26.73
N PRO A 65 42.51 12.43 26.88
CA PRO A 65 41.88 13.12 25.75
C PRO A 65 42.65 14.34 25.23
N ARG A 66 42.54 14.61 23.93
CA ARG A 66 43.03 15.84 23.29
C ARG A 66 41.89 16.81 22.95
N ARG A 67 41.89 17.98 23.61
CA ARG A 67 41.10 19.16 23.23
C ARG A 67 41.68 19.82 21.96
N ARG A 68 40.85 20.16 20.97
CA ARG A 68 41.00 21.32 20.06
C ARG A 68 39.61 21.88 19.75
N ARG A 69 39.25 23.01 20.36
CA ARG A 69 39.42 24.40 19.89
C ARG A 69 38.40 24.80 18.81
N LEU A 70 37.44 25.63 19.23
CA LEU A 70 36.50 26.37 18.39
C LEU A 70 37.24 27.29 17.41
N GLY A 71 36.69 27.43 16.20
CA GLY A 71 37.03 28.47 15.24
C GLY A 71 35.80 29.29 14.91
N VAL A 72 35.72 30.52 15.41
CA VAL A 72 34.67 31.49 15.09
C VAL A 72 35.02 32.22 13.80
N ARG A 73 34.06 32.37 12.86
CA ARG A 73 34.03 33.51 11.94
C ARG A 73 32.62 34.08 11.82
N ARG A 74 32.57 35.41 11.70
CA ARG A 74 31.39 36.27 11.73
C ARG A 74 30.91 36.63 10.32
N VAL A 75 29.60 36.86 10.21
CA VAL A 75 28.91 37.99 9.52
C VAL A 75 29.24 38.27 8.05
N GLY A 76 28.18 38.33 7.25
CA GLY A 76 28.13 39.00 5.94
C GLY A 76 26.68 39.28 5.55
N ASP A 77 26.17 40.45 5.91
CA ASP A 77 24.85 40.96 5.50
C ASP A 77 24.86 41.42 4.04
N SER A 78 23.78 41.14 3.30
CA SER A 78 23.33 42.05 2.23
C SER A 78 21.86 41.82 1.87
N ARG A 79 21.02 42.81 2.19
CA ARG A 79 19.69 42.99 1.58
C ARG A 79 19.82 43.86 0.34
N THR A 80 19.08 43.55 -0.72
CA THR A 80 18.47 44.56 -1.61
C THR A 80 17.29 43.95 -2.35
N ALA A 81 16.28 44.77 -2.67
CA ALA A 81 15.04 44.35 -3.30
C ALA A 81 14.75 45.14 -4.58
N GLY A 82 14.00 44.51 -5.48
CA GLY A 82 13.05 45.18 -6.39
C GLY A 82 13.58 45.89 -7.64
N ARG A 83 13.13 45.44 -8.81
CA ARG A 83 12.10 46.14 -9.60
C ARG A 83 11.64 45.32 -10.80
N ALA A 84 10.44 45.64 -11.30
CA ALA A 84 9.87 45.10 -12.54
C ALA A 84 9.88 46.16 -13.65
N SER A 85 9.87 45.74 -14.92
CA SER A 85 8.97 46.28 -15.98
C SER A 85 9.29 45.75 -17.39
N VAL A 86 8.27 45.18 -18.05
CA VAL A 86 7.77 45.42 -19.43
C VAL A 86 8.76 45.80 -20.56
N GLY A 87 8.64 45.10 -21.71
CA GLY A 87 9.08 45.57 -23.04
C GLY A 87 8.57 44.68 -24.19
N GLN A 88 7.91 45.27 -25.20
CA GLN A 88 7.35 44.58 -26.39
C GLN A 88 8.18 44.85 -27.66
N GLY A 89 7.92 44.10 -28.75
CA GLY A 89 8.41 44.34 -30.13
C GLY A 89 9.06 43.07 -30.72
N ALA A 90 8.48 42.28 -31.64
CA ALA A 90 7.88 42.57 -32.97
C ALA A 90 8.92 42.97 -34.04
N GLY A 91 9.04 42.17 -35.11
CA GLY A 91 9.95 42.43 -36.24
C GLY A 91 10.07 41.25 -37.22
N SER A 92 9.38 41.35 -38.35
CA SER A 92 9.33 40.37 -39.45
C SER A 92 10.40 40.59 -40.53
N GLY A 93 10.78 39.57 -41.32
CA GLY A 93 11.57 39.80 -42.54
C GLY A 93 12.12 38.55 -43.27
N LEU A 94 11.31 37.97 -44.15
CA LEU A 94 11.74 37.20 -45.34
C LEU A 94 11.86 38.19 -46.53
N PRO A 95 12.64 37.96 -47.63
CA PRO A 95 12.27 36.94 -48.63
C PRO A 95 13.37 36.33 -49.54
N LEU A 96 13.00 35.25 -50.27
CA LEU A 96 13.31 34.87 -51.69
C LEU A 96 14.78 34.93 -52.23
N SER A 97 15.21 34.26 -53.31
CA SER A 97 14.81 33.07 -54.09
C SER A 97 15.89 32.82 -55.17
N GLY A 98 16.11 31.58 -55.63
CA GLY A 98 16.99 31.32 -56.80
C GLY A 98 17.01 29.85 -57.23
N ARG A 99 16.92 29.59 -58.53
CA ARG A 99 16.79 28.26 -59.19
C ARG A 99 17.83 28.09 -60.31
N ALA A 100 17.91 26.86 -60.85
CA ALA A 100 18.46 26.46 -62.17
C ALA A 100 20.00 26.35 -62.28
N ASP A 101 20.60 25.49 -63.12
CA ASP A 101 20.16 24.26 -63.82
C ASP A 101 21.38 23.47 -64.40
N GLY A 102 21.17 22.23 -64.90
CA GLY A 102 22.12 21.44 -65.73
C GLY A 102 22.87 20.31 -64.97
N ARG A 103 22.87 19.00 -65.34
CA ARG A 103 23.09 18.26 -66.61
C ARG A 103 24.51 18.49 -67.21
N SER A 104 25.31 17.49 -67.65
CA SER A 104 25.15 16.01 -67.71
C SER A 104 26.43 15.25 -68.20
N LEU A 105 26.62 13.99 -67.76
CA LEU A 105 27.21 12.80 -68.45
C LEU A 105 28.72 12.67 -68.86
N GLY A 106 29.20 11.40 -68.88
CA GLY A 106 30.43 10.88 -69.55
C GLY A 106 31.63 10.57 -68.63
N GLU A 107 31.80 9.40 -67.98
CA GLU A 107 32.25 8.04 -68.43
C GLU A 107 33.71 7.86 -68.93
N ASN A 108 34.43 6.92 -68.26
CA ASN A 108 35.55 6.02 -68.65
C ASN A 108 36.78 6.58 -69.43
N ASP A 109 38.03 6.16 -69.22
CA ASP A 109 38.51 4.77 -69.03
C ASP A 109 39.94 4.68 -68.38
N ARG A 110 40.51 3.47 -68.33
CA ARG A 110 41.70 3.04 -67.56
C ARG A 110 43.04 3.18 -68.32
N ASN A 111 44.14 3.40 -67.58
CA ASN A 111 45.40 2.63 -67.73
C ASN A 111 46.46 2.97 -66.67
N GLY A 112 47.29 1.97 -66.30
CA GLY A 112 48.61 2.15 -65.67
C GLY A 112 49.68 1.47 -66.53
N PRO A 113 50.84 1.01 -66.01
CA PRO A 113 51.54 1.37 -64.77
C PRO A 113 53.02 1.80 -65.04
N ARG A 114 53.76 2.31 -64.04
CA ARG A 114 55.26 2.31 -64.04
C ARG A 114 55.88 2.43 -62.64
N ARG A 115 57.14 2.01 -62.51
CA ARG A 115 57.85 1.63 -61.26
C ARG A 115 58.59 2.80 -60.56
N PRO A 116 59.00 2.63 -59.27
CA PRO A 116 59.46 3.72 -58.40
C PRO A 116 60.98 3.99 -58.47
N PRO A 117 61.46 5.06 -57.81
CA PRO A 117 62.42 4.80 -56.71
C PRO A 117 62.26 5.67 -55.45
N ARG A 118 62.53 5.02 -54.31
CA ARG A 118 63.09 5.52 -53.03
C ARG A 118 63.08 7.03 -52.75
N GLU A 119 62.38 7.44 -51.69
CA GLU A 119 62.70 8.67 -50.95
C GLU A 119 62.74 8.44 -49.43
N GLN A 120 63.56 9.24 -48.74
CA GLN A 120 63.97 9.04 -47.36
C GLN A 120 62.95 9.60 -46.35
N ALA A 121 62.96 9.05 -45.13
CA ALA A 121 62.03 9.43 -44.08
C ALA A 121 62.15 10.91 -43.66
N ARG A 122 61.01 11.62 -43.66
CA ARG A 122 60.83 12.85 -42.87
C ARG A 122 59.54 12.78 -42.06
N LEU A 123 59.68 12.66 -40.74
CA LEU A 123 58.59 12.73 -39.77
C LEU A 123 57.89 14.09 -39.82
N ARG A 124 56.71 14.15 -40.44
CA ARG A 124 55.77 15.27 -40.26
C ARG A 124 54.63 14.84 -39.32
N ARG A 125 54.51 15.55 -38.21
CA ARG A 125 53.43 15.37 -37.22
C ARG A 125 52.06 15.50 -37.91
N ARG A 126 51.25 14.44 -37.89
CA ARG A 126 49.85 14.50 -38.34
C ARG A 126 49.07 15.41 -37.39
N ARG A 127 48.30 16.36 -37.94
CA ARG A 127 47.19 16.99 -37.22
C ARG A 127 46.15 15.90 -36.88
N PRO A 128 45.46 15.96 -35.73
CA PRO A 128 44.32 15.09 -35.49
C PRO A 128 43.27 15.31 -36.58
N GLY A 129 42.76 14.22 -37.16
CA GLY A 129 41.56 14.29 -37.98
C GLY A 129 40.35 14.73 -37.14
N PRO A 130 39.26 15.20 -37.76
CA PRO A 130 38.05 15.51 -37.01
C PRO A 130 37.59 14.26 -36.26
N HIS A 131 37.39 14.39 -34.95
CA HIS A 131 36.81 13.31 -34.15
C HIS A 131 35.47 12.88 -34.79
N PRO A 132 35.17 11.57 -34.86
CA PRO A 132 33.84 11.13 -35.28
C PRO A 132 32.83 11.81 -34.34
N ALA A 133 31.89 12.56 -34.95
CA ALA A 133 30.92 13.35 -34.20
C ALA A 133 30.31 12.47 -33.11
N SER A 134 30.40 12.95 -31.86
CA SER A 134 29.89 12.18 -30.73
C SER A 134 28.45 11.81 -31.02
N ARG A 135 28.18 10.50 -31.16
CA ARG A 135 26.82 9.99 -31.08
C ARG A 135 26.30 10.47 -29.73
N ARG A 136 25.53 11.57 -29.72
CA ARG A 136 24.77 12.00 -28.55
C ARG A 136 24.07 10.73 -28.10
N ALA A 137 24.46 10.20 -26.94
CA ALA A 137 23.74 9.09 -26.34
C ALA A 137 22.29 9.55 -26.31
N ARG A 138 21.42 8.87 -27.06
CA ARG A 138 19.98 9.15 -26.97
C ARG A 138 19.69 8.97 -25.50
N ARG A 139 19.37 10.06 -24.81
CA ARG A 139 18.97 10.02 -23.41
C ARG A 139 17.75 9.12 -23.43
N ILE A 140 17.92 7.87 -23.00
CA ILE A 140 16.83 6.91 -22.94
C ILE A 140 15.95 7.46 -21.83
N VAL A 141 14.96 8.27 -22.23
CA VAL A 141 13.89 8.67 -21.34
C VAL A 141 13.25 7.35 -20.92
N PRO A 142 13.23 7.02 -19.62
CA PRO A 142 12.55 5.81 -19.16
C PRO A 142 11.14 5.81 -19.72
N PRO A 143 10.57 4.66 -20.10
CA PRO A 143 9.19 4.63 -20.55
C PRO A 143 8.29 5.23 -19.46
N VAL A 144 7.34 6.04 -19.89
CA VAL A 144 6.51 6.91 -19.06
C VAL A 144 5.11 6.32 -18.89
N ALA A 145 4.37 6.77 -17.88
CA ALA A 145 3.01 6.32 -17.64
C ALA A 145 2.08 6.80 -18.77
N ASP A 146 1.56 5.85 -19.55
CA ASP A 146 0.50 6.08 -20.54
C ASP A 146 -0.85 5.95 -19.81
N VAL A 147 -1.38 7.11 -19.39
CA VAL A 147 -2.55 7.26 -18.52
C VAL A 147 -3.67 7.91 -19.33
N ARG A 148 -4.83 7.27 -19.42
CA ARG A 148 -5.92 7.67 -20.33
C ARG A 148 -7.28 7.75 -19.65
N PRO A 149 -8.20 8.59 -20.18
CA PRO A 149 -9.61 8.51 -19.85
C PRO A 149 -10.21 7.20 -20.37
N PHE A 150 -11.31 6.74 -19.75
CA PHE A 150 -12.02 5.53 -20.16
C PHE A 150 -13.53 5.69 -19.99
N ALA A 151 -14.31 4.87 -20.70
CA ALA A 151 -15.74 4.75 -20.46
C ALA A 151 -15.96 3.80 -19.28
N ALA A 152 -16.28 4.34 -18.10
CA ALA A 152 -16.56 3.51 -16.93
C ALA A 152 -17.95 2.87 -17.03
N LEU A 153 -18.03 1.60 -16.62
CA LEU A 153 -19.26 0.97 -16.22
C LEU A 153 -19.53 1.37 -14.76
N ARG A 154 -20.71 1.95 -14.48
CA ARG A 154 -21.08 2.49 -13.17
C ARG A 154 -22.52 2.10 -12.83
N TYR A 155 -22.87 2.15 -11.55
CA TYR A 155 -24.27 2.08 -11.15
C TYR A 155 -25.07 3.26 -11.73
N ALA A 156 -26.16 2.93 -12.42
CA ALA A 156 -27.05 3.87 -13.10
C ALA A 156 -28.46 3.89 -12.49
N ALA A 157 -28.91 2.78 -11.90
CA ALA A 157 -30.19 2.66 -11.20
C ALA A 157 -30.04 1.82 -9.92
N VAL A 158 -29.80 2.49 -8.79
CA VAL A 158 -29.76 1.94 -7.42
C VAL A 158 -30.23 3.02 -6.43
N ASP A 159 -30.86 2.64 -5.33
CA ASP A 159 -31.37 3.59 -4.32
C ASP A 159 -30.24 4.25 -3.51
N SER A 160 -29.14 3.52 -3.27
CA SER A 160 -27.96 4.02 -2.56
C SER A 160 -26.69 3.38 -3.11
N LEU A 161 -25.78 4.19 -3.66
CA LEU A 161 -24.46 3.71 -4.08
C LEU A 161 -23.68 3.12 -2.90
N GLY A 162 -23.86 3.65 -1.69
CA GLY A 162 -23.22 3.15 -0.46
C GLY A 162 -23.70 1.76 -0.01
N ALA A 163 -24.87 1.32 -0.49
CA ALA A 163 -25.38 -0.04 -0.23
C ALA A 163 -24.84 -1.09 -1.21
N VAL A 164 -24.35 -0.65 -2.38
CA VAL A 164 -23.95 -1.54 -3.48
C VAL A 164 -22.45 -1.57 -3.78
N ILE A 165 -21.64 -0.71 -3.16
CA ILE A 165 -20.18 -0.83 -3.15
C ILE A 165 -19.70 -1.71 -1.99
N ALA A 166 -18.44 -2.13 -2.04
CA ALA A 166 -17.83 -2.99 -1.02
C ALA A 166 -16.35 -2.61 -0.81
N PRO A 167 -15.72 -3.04 0.30
CA PRO A 167 -14.27 -3.05 0.43
C PRO A 167 -13.59 -3.87 -0.69
N PRO A 168 -12.26 -3.79 -0.88
CA PRO A 168 -11.57 -4.71 -1.79
C PRO A 168 -11.57 -6.12 -1.22
N TYR A 169 -11.68 -7.11 -2.10
CA TYR A 169 -11.86 -8.53 -1.75
C TYR A 169 -10.80 -9.12 -0.80
N ASP A 170 -9.59 -8.56 -0.77
CA ASP A 170 -8.45 -9.07 0.00
C ASP A 170 -8.47 -8.64 1.48
N VAL A 171 -9.47 -7.86 1.89
CA VAL A 171 -9.75 -7.52 3.29
C VAL A 171 -11.13 -7.98 3.78
N VAL A 172 -11.93 -8.64 2.94
CA VAL A 172 -13.29 -9.11 3.30
C VAL A 172 -13.23 -10.54 3.86
N SER A 173 -13.67 -10.72 5.10
CA SER A 173 -13.87 -12.03 5.74
C SER A 173 -15.14 -12.73 5.22
N ALA A 174 -15.30 -14.01 5.55
CA ALA A 174 -16.51 -14.76 5.18
C ALA A 174 -17.80 -14.17 5.78
N ALA A 175 -17.76 -13.68 7.03
CA ALA A 175 -18.91 -13.07 7.68
C ALA A 175 -19.28 -11.72 7.05
N GLU A 176 -18.29 -10.89 6.72
CA GLU A 176 -18.52 -9.63 5.99
C GLU A 176 -19.01 -9.89 4.56
N GLN A 177 -18.48 -10.92 3.88
CA GLN A 177 -18.97 -11.34 2.56
C GLN A 177 -20.46 -11.68 2.63
N ASP A 178 -20.88 -12.46 3.62
CA ASP A 178 -22.29 -12.83 3.78
C ASP A 178 -23.17 -11.62 4.11
N ALA A 179 -22.73 -10.73 5.00
CA ALA A 179 -23.43 -9.49 5.30
C ALA A 179 -23.57 -8.57 4.07
N LEU A 180 -22.52 -8.40 3.26
CA LEU A 180 -22.55 -7.63 2.01
C LEU A 180 -23.45 -8.26 0.94
N HIS A 181 -23.54 -9.61 0.89
CA HIS A 181 -24.49 -10.30 0.00
C HIS A 181 -25.94 -10.06 0.44
N GLU A 182 -26.21 -9.93 1.73
CA GLU A 182 -27.54 -9.69 2.29
C GLU A 182 -27.95 -8.22 2.30
N GLN A 183 -26.98 -7.29 2.29
CA GLN A 183 -27.20 -5.85 2.31
C GLN A 183 -27.97 -5.32 1.08
N ASP A 184 -27.60 -5.75 -0.14
CA ASP A 184 -28.30 -5.37 -1.37
C ASP A 184 -28.18 -6.45 -2.47
N PRO A 185 -29.25 -6.78 -3.22
CA PRO A 185 -29.19 -7.72 -4.34
C PRO A 185 -28.24 -7.30 -5.49
N HIS A 186 -27.84 -6.02 -5.55
CA HIS A 186 -26.92 -5.44 -6.51
C HIS A 186 -25.54 -5.08 -5.91
N ASN A 187 -25.23 -5.51 -4.68
CA ASN A 187 -23.92 -5.25 -4.08
C ASN A 187 -22.79 -5.92 -4.88
N VAL A 188 -21.76 -5.14 -5.24
CA VAL A 188 -20.61 -5.53 -6.07
C VAL A 188 -19.84 -6.74 -5.53
N ILE A 189 -19.99 -7.08 -4.25
CA ILE A 189 -19.51 -8.35 -3.69
C ILE A 189 -20.00 -9.55 -4.51
N ARG A 190 -21.17 -9.48 -5.13
CA ARG A 190 -21.73 -10.52 -6.01
C ARG A 190 -20.97 -10.68 -7.34
N LEU A 191 -20.17 -9.69 -7.71
CA LEU A 191 -19.27 -9.72 -8.88
C LEU A 191 -17.82 -10.05 -8.46
N GLU A 192 -17.33 -9.47 -7.37
CA GLU A 192 -15.92 -9.59 -6.94
C GLU A 192 -15.65 -10.84 -6.06
N LEU A 193 -16.63 -11.27 -5.27
CA LEU A 193 -16.62 -12.45 -4.38
C LEU A 193 -18.01 -13.13 -4.36
N ALA A 194 -18.41 -13.68 -5.51
CA ALA A 194 -19.62 -14.48 -5.60
C ALA A 194 -19.55 -15.73 -4.68
N ARG A 195 -20.69 -16.08 -4.05
CA ARG A 195 -20.82 -17.26 -3.17
C ARG A 195 -20.59 -18.59 -3.91
N GLY A 196 -20.27 -19.64 -3.15
CA GLY A 196 -20.10 -21.04 -3.58
C GLY A 196 -18.74 -21.39 -4.21
N ALA A 197 -18.51 -22.67 -4.46
CA ALA A 197 -17.25 -23.20 -4.98
C ALA A 197 -17.04 -22.92 -6.49
N THR A 198 -15.83 -23.20 -6.98
CA THR A 198 -15.45 -23.03 -8.39
C THR A 198 -16.05 -24.09 -9.31
N ASP A 199 -16.24 -25.30 -8.79
CA ASP A 199 -16.49 -26.51 -9.60
C ASP A 199 -17.95 -27.00 -9.47
N GLU A 200 -18.87 -26.10 -9.09
CA GLU A 200 -20.27 -26.46 -8.81
C GLU A 200 -21.08 -26.78 -10.08
N PRO A 201 -21.98 -27.78 -10.04
CA PRO A 201 -22.94 -28.04 -11.11
C PRO A 201 -23.81 -26.81 -11.41
N GLY A 202 -23.98 -26.49 -12.69
CA GLY A 202 -24.67 -25.28 -13.14
C GLY A 202 -23.77 -24.03 -13.28
N GLY A 203 -22.49 -24.15 -12.95
CA GLY A 203 -21.50 -23.08 -13.06
C GLY A 203 -21.14 -22.52 -11.68
N GLY A 204 -19.87 -22.66 -11.31
CA GLY A 204 -19.36 -22.13 -10.04
C GLY A 204 -19.34 -20.61 -9.96
N ARG A 205 -18.79 -20.08 -8.87
CA ARG A 205 -18.85 -18.66 -8.49
C ARG A 205 -18.57 -17.64 -9.61
N TYR A 206 -17.61 -17.90 -10.51
CA TYR A 206 -17.28 -16.95 -11.59
C TYR A 206 -18.36 -16.89 -12.68
N ALA A 207 -19.04 -18.00 -12.96
CA ALA A 207 -20.19 -18.01 -13.87
C ALA A 207 -21.34 -17.19 -13.27
N ARG A 208 -21.62 -17.35 -11.96
CA ARG A 208 -22.59 -16.53 -11.22
C ARG A 208 -22.26 -15.03 -11.26
N ALA A 209 -20.98 -14.65 -11.09
CA ALA A 209 -20.54 -13.26 -11.21
C ALA A 209 -20.79 -12.72 -12.64
N ALA A 210 -20.46 -13.50 -13.68
CA ALA A 210 -20.69 -13.10 -15.06
C ALA A 210 -22.19 -13.01 -15.42
N ASP A 211 -23.04 -13.89 -14.88
CA ASP A 211 -24.49 -13.81 -15.06
C ASP A 211 -25.11 -12.62 -14.34
N ALA A 212 -24.67 -12.32 -13.11
CA ALA A 212 -25.07 -11.12 -12.40
C ALA A 212 -24.68 -9.86 -13.20
N LEU A 213 -23.43 -9.76 -13.67
CA LEU A 213 -22.97 -8.67 -14.52
C LEU A 213 -23.82 -8.52 -15.80
N ARG A 214 -24.09 -9.63 -16.51
CA ARG A 214 -24.96 -9.63 -17.69
C ARG A 214 -26.37 -9.15 -17.36
N GLN A 215 -26.95 -9.63 -16.25
CA GLN A 215 -28.29 -9.26 -15.82
C GLN A 215 -28.38 -7.78 -15.42
N TRP A 216 -27.41 -7.26 -14.67
CA TRP A 216 -27.37 -5.87 -14.21
C TRP A 216 -27.19 -4.89 -15.38
N ARG A 217 -26.37 -5.24 -16.38
CA ARG A 217 -26.27 -4.48 -17.64
C ARG A 217 -27.59 -4.51 -18.42
N ARG A 218 -28.21 -5.68 -18.60
CA ARG A 218 -29.51 -5.82 -19.29
C ARG A 218 -30.67 -5.08 -18.60
N ARG A 219 -30.62 -4.94 -17.27
CA ARG A 219 -31.64 -4.23 -16.47
C ARG A 219 -31.31 -2.75 -16.21
N ASN A 220 -30.23 -2.22 -16.81
CA ASN A 220 -29.73 -0.85 -16.60
C ASN A 220 -29.38 -0.51 -15.12
N VAL A 221 -29.16 -1.52 -14.27
CA VAL A 221 -28.59 -1.33 -12.93
C VAL A 221 -27.15 -0.80 -13.07
N LEU A 222 -26.39 -1.38 -14.01
CA LEU A 222 -25.08 -0.89 -14.44
C LEU A 222 -25.19 -0.29 -15.85
N GLY A 223 -24.75 0.96 -16.01
CA GLY A 223 -24.68 1.68 -17.29
C GLY A 223 -23.23 2.02 -17.67
N LEU A 224 -22.93 1.96 -18.97
CA LEU A 224 -21.64 2.38 -19.51
C LEU A 224 -21.70 3.87 -19.88
N ASP A 225 -20.72 4.67 -19.45
CA ASP A 225 -20.61 6.06 -19.88
C ASP A 225 -20.38 6.17 -21.40
N SER A 226 -21.11 7.07 -22.06
CA SER A 226 -21.06 7.25 -23.52
C SER A 226 -19.82 7.98 -24.03
N ILE A 227 -19.05 8.62 -23.15
CA ILE A 227 -17.85 9.40 -23.48
C ILE A 227 -16.74 8.99 -22.51
N PRO A 228 -15.56 8.58 -23.00
CA PRO A 228 -14.41 8.31 -22.15
C PRO A 228 -14.02 9.53 -21.31
N ALA A 229 -13.82 9.33 -20.02
CA ALA A 229 -13.50 10.39 -19.07
C ALA A 229 -12.39 9.98 -18.10
N PHE A 230 -11.78 11.00 -17.48
CA PHE A 230 -11.18 10.81 -16.17
C PHE A 230 -12.23 11.06 -15.11
N TYR A 231 -12.16 10.32 -14.00
CA TYR A 231 -13.12 10.49 -12.90
C TYR A 231 -12.38 10.95 -11.64
N PRO A 232 -12.34 12.26 -11.36
CA PRO A 232 -11.92 12.75 -10.06
C PRO A 232 -12.76 12.12 -8.97
N TYR A 233 -12.10 11.74 -7.90
CA TYR A 233 -12.68 11.01 -6.78
C TYR A 233 -12.22 11.66 -5.49
N GLU A 234 -13.17 11.88 -4.58
CA GLU A 234 -12.90 12.36 -3.24
C GLU A 234 -13.47 11.36 -2.24
N GLU A 235 -12.65 11.01 -1.26
CA GLU A 235 -13.02 10.17 -0.14
C GLU A 235 -12.77 10.93 1.16
N ARG A 236 -13.81 11.08 1.99
CA ARG A 236 -13.72 11.69 3.31
C ARG A 236 -13.91 10.62 4.37
N PHE A 237 -13.10 10.68 5.41
CA PHE A 237 -13.03 9.67 6.46
C PHE A 237 -12.36 10.25 7.71
N THR A 238 -12.53 9.58 8.84
CA THR A 238 -11.96 10.00 10.13
C THR A 238 -11.01 8.91 10.65
N ILE A 239 -9.82 9.29 11.11
CA ILE A 239 -8.85 8.38 11.76
C ILE A 239 -8.41 9.03 13.07
N GLY A 240 -8.65 8.35 14.20
CA GLY A 240 -8.59 8.97 15.52
C GLY A 240 -9.51 10.19 15.57
N ASP A 241 -9.05 11.29 16.16
CA ASP A 241 -9.79 12.56 16.21
C ASP A 241 -9.59 13.45 14.97
N SER A 242 -9.07 12.90 13.86
CA SER A 242 -8.72 13.68 12.66
C SER A 242 -9.57 13.32 11.44
N ASP A 243 -10.41 14.26 11.02
CA ASP A 243 -11.04 14.22 9.70
C ASP A 243 -10.00 14.39 8.58
N ARG A 244 -10.18 13.62 7.52
CA ARG A 244 -9.30 13.54 6.36
C ARG A 244 -10.10 13.55 5.07
N VAL A 245 -9.48 14.10 4.04
CA VAL A 245 -9.99 14.11 2.67
C VAL A 245 -8.86 13.63 1.77
N ARG A 246 -9.09 12.53 1.04
CA ARG A 246 -8.17 12.00 0.03
C ARG A 246 -8.74 12.26 -1.35
N ARG A 247 -7.96 12.91 -2.22
CA ARG A 247 -8.35 13.17 -3.62
C ARG A 247 -7.50 12.35 -4.58
N GLY A 248 -8.16 11.78 -5.58
CA GLY A 248 -7.51 11.00 -6.62
C GLY A 248 -8.24 11.07 -7.95
N LEU A 249 -7.71 10.34 -8.93
CA LEU A 249 -8.22 10.28 -10.29
C LEU A 249 -8.34 8.82 -10.71
N PHE A 250 -9.55 8.35 -11.02
CA PHE A 250 -9.67 7.08 -11.73
C PHE A 250 -9.31 7.27 -13.20
N ALA A 251 -8.45 6.38 -13.67
CA ALA A 251 -7.90 6.34 -15.01
C ALA A 251 -7.63 4.89 -15.42
N ILE A 252 -7.43 4.65 -16.72
CA ILE A 252 -6.79 3.43 -17.19
C ILE A 252 -5.31 3.71 -17.47
N VAL A 253 -4.44 2.81 -17.01
CA VAL A 253 -2.98 2.91 -17.11
C VAL A 253 -2.47 1.75 -17.93
N ARG A 254 -1.64 2.02 -18.93
CA ARG A 254 -1.10 0.96 -19.80
C ARG A 254 -0.21 0.01 -19.00
N LEU A 255 -0.49 -1.28 -19.11
CA LEU A 255 0.27 -2.35 -18.49
C LEU A 255 1.68 -2.43 -19.07
N ARG A 256 2.67 -2.36 -18.18
CA ARG A 256 4.10 -2.48 -18.48
C ARG A 256 4.72 -3.50 -17.53
N PRO A 257 5.60 -4.41 -18.00
CA PRO A 257 6.40 -5.26 -17.13
C PRO A 257 7.23 -4.46 -16.11
N TRP A 258 7.64 -5.09 -15.01
CA TRP A 258 8.33 -4.39 -13.90
C TRP A 258 9.68 -3.80 -14.31
N GLU A 259 10.38 -4.47 -15.23
CA GLU A 259 11.67 -4.08 -15.80
C GLU A 259 11.62 -2.76 -16.60
N ASP A 260 10.45 -2.36 -17.12
CA ASP A 260 10.27 -1.05 -17.77
C ASP A 260 10.34 0.12 -16.76
N ARG A 261 10.13 -0.16 -15.45
CA ARG A 261 10.19 0.84 -14.37
C ARG A 261 9.22 2.02 -14.51
N VAL A 262 8.11 1.83 -15.22
CA VAL A 262 7.01 2.81 -15.37
C VAL A 262 6.12 2.83 -14.12
N VAL A 263 5.70 1.63 -13.71
CA VAL A 263 4.89 1.35 -12.53
C VAL A 263 5.79 0.58 -11.56
N LEU A 264 6.03 1.16 -10.39
CA LEU A 264 6.99 0.65 -9.41
C LEU A 264 6.26 0.01 -8.22
N PRO A 265 6.44 -1.30 -7.99
CA PRO A 265 5.87 -2.01 -6.84
C PRO A 265 6.83 -1.98 -5.63
N HIS A 266 6.30 -2.18 -4.42
CA HIS A 266 7.11 -2.17 -3.18
C HIS A 266 6.97 -3.41 -2.29
N GLU A 267 6.02 -4.30 -2.55
CA GLU A 267 5.80 -5.52 -1.75
C GLU A 267 5.91 -6.79 -2.61
N ARG A 268 6.19 -7.96 -2.01
CA ARG A 268 6.20 -9.26 -2.71
C ARG A 268 4.78 -9.82 -2.86
N THR A 269 4.51 -10.52 -3.97
CA THR A 269 3.20 -11.11 -4.26
C THR A 269 3.17 -12.63 -4.04
N ARG A 270 2.17 -13.11 -3.28
CA ARG A 270 1.86 -14.54 -3.11
C ARG A 270 1.18 -15.14 -4.37
N PRO A 271 1.36 -16.43 -4.73
CA PRO A 271 0.75 -17.03 -5.94
C PRO A 271 -0.77 -17.25 -5.90
N LYS A 272 -1.32 -17.77 -4.79
CA LYS A 272 -2.72 -18.22 -4.69
C LYS A 272 -3.77 -17.17 -5.12
N PRO A 273 -3.67 -15.87 -4.74
CA PRO A 273 -4.64 -14.86 -5.19
C PRO A 273 -4.62 -14.59 -6.70
N LYS A 274 -3.53 -14.90 -7.42
CA LYS A 274 -3.37 -14.52 -8.84
C LYS A 274 -4.27 -15.35 -9.76
N ALA A 275 -4.31 -16.66 -9.55
CA ALA A 275 -5.11 -17.59 -10.35
C ALA A 275 -6.63 -17.35 -10.16
N ASP A 276 -7.04 -17.12 -8.92
CA ASP A 276 -8.42 -16.75 -8.54
C ASP A 276 -8.91 -15.51 -9.30
N ARG A 277 -8.15 -14.41 -9.25
CA ARG A 277 -8.48 -13.18 -9.99
C ARG A 277 -8.37 -13.33 -11.50
N LEU A 278 -7.49 -14.21 -11.99
CA LEU A 278 -7.28 -14.41 -13.44
C LEU A 278 -8.50 -15.08 -14.07
N GLU A 279 -9.06 -16.07 -13.38
CA GLU A 279 -10.30 -16.72 -13.80
C GLU A 279 -11.48 -15.75 -13.77
N LEU A 280 -11.62 -14.94 -12.71
CA LEU A 280 -12.67 -13.90 -12.65
C LEU A 280 -12.60 -12.92 -13.84
N LEU A 281 -11.40 -12.47 -14.22
CA LEU A 281 -11.20 -11.65 -15.42
C LEU A 281 -11.50 -12.41 -16.72
N HIS A 282 -11.16 -13.70 -16.80
CA HIS A 282 -11.49 -14.55 -17.94
C HIS A 282 -13.00 -14.72 -18.13
N THR A 283 -13.76 -14.92 -17.06
CA THR A 283 -15.22 -15.15 -17.15
C THR A 283 -16.01 -13.84 -17.30
N CYS A 284 -15.61 -12.77 -16.60
CA CYS A 284 -16.39 -11.54 -16.53
C CYS A 284 -15.95 -10.45 -17.53
N HIS A 285 -14.74 -10.54 -18.09
CA HIS A 285 -14.17 -9.53 -18.99
C HIS A 285 -14.30 -8.08 -18.44
N THR A 286 -14.22 -7.88 -17.12
CA THR A 286 -14.41 -6.58 -16.46
C THR A 286 -13.55 -6.52 -15.20
N GLN A 287 -12.89 -5.39 -14.96
CA GLN A 287 -12.20 -5.08 -13.70
C GLN A 287 -13.16 -4.33 -12.77
N PHE A 288 -13.59 -4.96 -11.67
CA PHE A 288 -14.53 -4.34 -10.71
C PHE A 288 -13.82 -3.53 -9.60
N SER A 289 -12.63 -3.96 -9.19
CA SER A 289 -11.83 -3.29 -8.15
C SER A 289 -10.60 -2.57 -8.73
N PRO A 290 -10.34 -1.31 -8.35
CA PRO A 290 -9.23 -0.50 -8.87
C PRO A 290 -7.91 -0.83 -8.17
N ILE A 291 -6.79 -0.81 -8.90
CA ILE A 291 -5.46 -0.76 -8.28
C ILE A 291 -5.28 0.62 -7.65
N PHE A 292 -4.76 0.67 -6.43
CA PHE A 292 -4.44 1.96 -5.80
C PHE A 292 -2.98 2.29 -6.10
N SER A 293 -2.74 3.38 -6.82
CA SER A 293 -1.41 3.87 -7.14
C SER A 293 -1.22 5.31 -6.71
N MET A 294 0.02 5.67 -6.43
CA MET A 294 0.44 7.01 -6.06
C MET A 294 1.48 7.57 -7.04
N PHE A 295 1.58 8.89 -7.14
CA PHE A 295 2.53 9.59 -8.02
C PHE A 295 3.00 10.89 -7.37
N GLU A 296 4.16 11.42 -7.77
CA GLU A 296 4.62 12.73 -7.28
C GLU A 296 4.08 13.86 -8.17
N ASP A 297 3.46 14.87 -7.56
CA ASP A 297 2.88 16.02 -8.25
C ASP A 297 3.51 17.34 -7.75
N GLN A 298 4.82 17.45 -7.96
CA GLN A 298 5.66 18.51 -7.40
C GLN A 298 5.28 19.91 -7.89
N ASP A 299 4.83 20.03 -9.14
CA ASP A 299 4.30 21.27 -9.74
C ASP A 299 2.83 21.54 -9.39
N GLY A 300 2.12 20.55 -8.83
CA GLY A 300 0.73 20.67 -8.38
C GLY A 300 -0.34 20.69 -9.50
N ALA A 301 0.04 20.57 -10.77
CA ALA A 301 -0.88 20.79 -11.89
C ALA A 301 -2.01 19.76 -11.96
N ILE A 302 -1.74 18.50 -11.56
CA ILE A 302 -2.75 17.44 -11.53
C ILE A 302 -3.66 17.62 -10.32
N ARG A 303 -3.10 17.96 -9.14
CA ARG A 303 -3.88 18.30 -7.94
C ARG A 303 -4.81 19.48 -8.16
N GLU A 304 -4.34 20.54 -8.83
CA GLU A 304 -5.17 21.70 -9.17
C GLU A 304 -6.30 21.31 -10.13
N SER A 305 -6.00 20.52 -11.16
CA SER A 305 -7.00 20.00 -12.11
C SER A 305 -8.10 19.15 -11.46
N ILE A 306 -7.72 18.32 -10.47
CA ILE A 306 -8.65 17.54 -9.64
C ILE A 306 -9.47 18.47 -8.74
N ALA A 307 -8.81 19.38 -8.02
CA ALA A 307 -9.46 20.30 -7.08
C ALA A 307 -10.49 21.22 -7.78
N ASP A 308 -10.17 21.72 -8.98
CA ASP A 308 -11.13 22.50 -9.78
C ASP A 308 -12.35 21.67 -10.18
N ALA A 309 -12.16 20.42 -10.62
CA ALA A 309 -13.28 19.56 -10.98
C ALA A 309 -14.20 19.23 -9.77
N THR A 310 -13.65 19.12 -8.56
CA THR A 310 -14.44 18.94 -7.32
C THR A 310 -15.32 20.14 -6.93
N ARG A 311 -15.23 21.28 -7.64
CA ARG A 311 -16.12 22.44 -7.44
C ARG A 311 -17.48 22.28 -8.12
N ALA A 312 -17.59 21.37 -9.08
CA ALA A 312 -18.86 21.06 -9.75
C ALA A 312 -19.74 20.15 -8.87
N VAL A 313 -21.00 19.95 -9.26
CA VAL A 313 -21.87 18.95 -8.63
C VAL A 313 -21.32 17.54 -8.93
N PRO A 314 -21.14 16.66 -7.94
CA PRO A 314 -20.70 15.29 -8.16
C PRO A 314 -21.72 14.49 -8.97
N ILE A 315 -21.24 13.61 -9.86
CA ILE A 315 -22.08 12.71 -10.67
C ILE A 315 -22.52 11.46 -9.90
N ALA A 316 -21.91 11.18 -8.75
CA ALA A 316 -22.29 10.13 -7.83
C ALA A 316 -21.79 10.43 -6.41
N CYS A 317 -22.55 10.00 -5.41
CA CYS A 317 -22.20 10.08 -3.99
C CYS A 317 -22.53 8.78 -3.28
N ALA A 318 -21.71 8.38 -2.31
CA ALA A 318 -21.97 7.24 -1.42
C ALA A 318 -21.60 7.59 0.03
N GLN A 319 -22.33 7.00 0.97
CA GLN A 319 -21.98 6.96 2.38
C GLN A 319 -21.91 5.50 2.79
N VAL A 320 -20.73 5.05 3.22
CA VAL A 320 -20.50 3.70 3.74
C VAL A 320 -20.34 3.82 5.25
N ARG A 321 -21.17 3.07 5.98
CA ARG A 321 -21.07 2.92 7.43
C ARG A 321 -20.07 1.81 7.75
N PRO A 322 -19.33 1.90 8.86
CA PRO A 322 -18.49 0.80 9.31
C PRO A 322 -19.36 -0.43 9.61
N GLY A 323 -18.94 -1.61 9.14
CA GLY A 323 -19.59 -2.90 9.40
C GLY A 323 -19.30 -3.45 10.80
N GLY A 324 -18.20 -3.05 11.43
CA GLY A 324 -17.79 -3.49 12.76
C GLY A 324 -16.70 -2.63 13.42
N PRO A 325 -16.20 -3.05 14.60
CA PRO A 325 -15.11 -2.38 15.30
C PRO A 325 -13.84 -2.29 14.44
N GLY A 326 -13.18 -1.13 14.46
CA GLY A 326 -11.95 -0.90 13.68
C GLY A 326 -12.15 -0.56 12.20
N GLU A 327 -13.38 -0.65 11.68
CA GLU A 327 -13.72 -0.11 10.36
C GLU A 327 -13.90 1.41 10.39
N ILE A 328 -13.64 2.03 9.24
CA ILE A 328 -13.66 3.49 9.08
C ILE A 328 -14.90 3.87 8.25
N ALA A 329 -15.72 4.78 8.77
CA ALA A 329 -16.81 5.39 8.00
C ALA A 329 -16.26 6.20 6.81
N THR A 330 -16.80 5.99 5.61
CA THR A 330 -16.31 6.66 4.40
C THR A 330 -17.41 7.32 3.59
N SER A 331 -17.19 8.59 3.23
CA SER A 331 -18.01 9.36 2.29
C SER A 331 -17.29 9.44 0.96
N HIS A 332 -17.91 8.98 -0.12
CA HIS A 332 -17.30 8.96 -1.46
C HIS A 332 -18.05 9.89 -2.41
N GLN A 333 -17.32 10.64 -3.24
CA GLN A 333 -17.87 11.51 -4.27
C GLN A 333 -17.07 11.34 -5.57
N LEU A 334 -17.78 11.36 -6.70
CA LEU A 334 -17.22 11.14 -8.04
C LEU A 334 -17.62 12.29 -8.98
N TRP A 335 -16.68 12.77 -9.79
CA TRP A 335 -16.89 13.75 -10.86
C TRP A 335 -16.43 13.17 -12.19
N ARG A 336 -16.51 13.98 -13.27
CA ARG A 336 -16.12 13.58 -14.61
C ARG A 336 -15.41 14.71 -15.35
N ILE A 337 -14.26 14.43 -15.93
CA ILE A 337 -13.50 15.34 -16.80
C ILE A 337 -13.44 14.75 -18.20
N ILE A 338 -13.88 15.53 -19.19
CA ILE A 338 -13.97 15.17 -20.62
C ILE A 338 -13.34 16.24 -21.51
N GLY A 339 -13.20 15.95 -22.81
CA GLY A 339 -12.73 16.90 -23.83
C GLY A 339 -11.31 17.40 -23.59
N GLU A 340 -11.03 18.66 -23.94
CA GLU A 340 -9.70 19.28 -23.86
C GLU A 340 -9.06 19.17 -22.45
N ARG A 341 -9.87 19.25 -21.38
CA ARG A 341 -9.40 19.06 -20.00
C ARG A 341 -8.87 17.65 -19.76
N ALA A 342 -9.51 16.63 -20.34
CA ALA A 342 -9.03 15.25 -20.25
C ALA A 342 -7.75 15.07 -21.06
N GLU A 343 -7.68 15.60 -22.28
CA GLU A 343 -6.44 15.54 -23.07
C GLU A 343 -5.27 16.25 -22.37
N HIS A 344 -5.53 17.38 -21.70
CA HIS A 344 -4.53 18.08 -20.91
C HIS A 344 -4.01 17.21 -19.76
N LEU A 345 -4.90 16.54 -19.00
CA LEU A 345 -4.50 15.59 -17.96
C LEU A 345 -3.64 14.44 -18.51
N THR A 346 -4.00 13.84 -19.64
CA THR A 346 -3.17 12.81 -20.31
C THR A 346 -1.75 13.34 -20.60
N ARG A 347 -1.62 14.59 -21.06
CA ARG A 347 -0.32 15.23 -21.30
C ARG A 347 0.48 15.48 -20.01
N LEU A 348 -0.17 15.79 -18.89
CA LEU A 348 0.50 15.97 -17.59
C LEU A 348 1.07 14.66 -17.04
N PHE A 349 0.38 13.53 -17.21
CA PHE A 349 0.87 12.22 -16.76
C PHE A 349 2.04 11.67 -17.60
N ALA A 350 2.23 12.15 -18.83
CA ALA A 350 3.22 11.65 -19.78
C ALA A 350 4.70 11.80 -19.36
N ASN A 351 5.00 12.36 -18.18
CA ASN A 351 6.36 12.39 -17.60
C ASN A 351 6.41 11.87 -16.15
N ARG A 352 5.37 11.15 -15.68
CA ARG A 352 5.29 10.64 -14.31
C ARG A 352 5.62 9.14 -14.26
N GLN A 353 6.25 8.72 -13.15
CA GLN A 353 6.27 7.33 -12.69
C GLN A 353 5.11 7.12 -11.71
N LEU A 354 4.56 5.92 -11.70
CA LEU A 354 3.53 5.51 -10.75
C LEU A 354 4.12 4.51 -9.75
N PHE A 355 3.62 4.51 -8.52
CA PHE A 355 4.00 3.57 -7.47
C PHE A 355 2.74 2.87 -6.98
N ILE A 356 2.71 1.53 -6.94
CA ILE A 356 1.50 0.81 -6.48
C ILE A 356 1.42 0.93 -4.96
N ALA A 357 0.42 1.64 -4.45
CA ALA A 357 0.12 1.69 -3.02
C ALA A 357 -0.57 0.39 -2.56
N ASP A 358 -1.50 -0.13 -3.36
CA ASP A 358 -2.18 -1.40 -3.13
C ASP A 358 -2.63 -2.06 -4.45
N GLY A 359 -2.69 -3.41 -4.48
CA GLY A 359 -3.17 -4.15 -5.64
C GLY A 359 -2.05 -4.77 -6.51
N HIS A 360 -0.88 -5.04 -5.94
CA HIS A 360 0.22 -5.72 -6.63
C HIS A 360 -0.21 -7.03 -7.31
N HIS A 361 -1.02 -7.85 -6.64
CA HIS A 361 -1.62 -9.07 -7.23
C HIS A 361 -2.49 -8.76 -8.45
N ARG A 362 -3.33 -7.72 -8.36
CA ARG A 362 -4.24 -7.30 -9.43
C ARG A 362 -3.48 -6.82 -10.67
N TYR A 363 -2.35 -6.13 -10.49
CA TYR A 363 -1.47 -5.73 -11.60
C TYR A 363 -0.87 -6.94 -12.34
N GLU A 364 -0.35 -7.91 -11.59
CA GLU A 364 0.28 -9.11 -12.18
C GLU A 364 -0.75 -10.04 -12.82
N THR A 365 -1.95 -10.15 -12.24
CA THR A 365 -3.09 -10.81 -12.89
C THR A 365 -3.49 -10.09 -14.18
N ALA A 366 -3.50 -8.76 -14.22
CA ALA A 366 -3.81 -8.00 -15.43
C ALA A 366 -2.73 -8.17 -16.52
N LEU A 367 -1.45 -8.21 -16.16
CA LEU A 367 -0.34 -8.57 -17.07
C LEU A 367 -0.54 -9.98 -17.67
N ALA A 368 -0.78 -10.99 -16.83
CA ALA A 368 -1.00 -12.37 -17.28
C ALA A 368 -2.26 -12.50 -18.16
N TYR A 369 -3.33 -11.77 -17.83
CA TYR A 369 -4.54 -11.71 -18.65
C TYR A 369 -4.26 -11.11 -20.03
N ARG A 370 -3.55 -9.97 -20.09
CA ARG A 370 -3.11 -9.34 -21.35
C ARG A 370 -2.30 -10.32 -22.21
N GLU A 371 -1.31 -10.98 -21.62
CA GLU A 371 -0.43 -11.93 -22.31
C GLU A 371 -1.21 -13.14 -22.86
N ALA A 372 -2.14 -13.72 -22.08
CA ALA A 372 -3.03 -14.77 -22.55
C ALA A 372 -3.92 -14.33 -23.73
N ARG A 373 -4.45 -13.10 -23.69
CA ARG A 373 -5.27 -12.52 -24.77
C ARG A 373 -4.46 -12.19 -26.03
N GLN A 374 -3.23 -11.71 -25.88
CA GLN A 374 -2.30 -11.47 -26.98
C GLN A 374 -1.87 -12.79 -27.64
N ALA A 375 -1.57 -13.84 -26.86
CA ALA A 375 -1.23 -15.16 -27.40
C ALA A 375 -2.40 -15.84 -28.15
N ALA A 376 -3.65 -15.59 -27.73
CA ALA A 376 -4.85 -16.08 -28.40
C ALA A 376 -5.23 -15.26 -29.66
N SER A 377 -4.66 -14.07 -29.83
CA SER A 377 -4.86 -13.22 -31.00
C SER A 377 -3.84 -13.58 -32.08
N ALA A 378 -4.28 -13.92 -33.30
CA ALA A 378 -3.45 -14.53 -34.35
C ALA A 378 -2.41 -13.58 -34.99
N GLY A 379 -1.44 -13.09 -34.21
CA GLY A 379 -0.37 -12.19 -34.64
C GLY A 379 -0.74 -10.72 -34.79
N VAL A 380 -2.03 -10.35 -34.74
CA VAL A 380 -2.48 -8.95 -34.85
C VAL A 380 -2.24 -8.21 -33.53
N GLN A 381 -1.10 -7.52 -33.44
CA GLN A 381 -0.80 -6.61 -32.34
C GLN A 381 -1.59 -5.30 -32.47
N SER A 382 -2.82 -5.28 -31.98
CA SER A 382 -3.58 -4.05 -31.73
C SER A 382 -3.56 -3.70 -30.25
N ILE A 383 -3.45 -2.40 -29.93
CA ILE A 383 -3.55 -1.91 -28.54
C ILE A 383 -5.03 -1.84 -28.18
N GLY A 384 -5.49 -2.74 -27.31
CA GLY A 384 -6.89 -2.88 -26.91
C GLY A 384 -7.15 -2.51 -25.46
N ALA A 385 -8.37 -2.77 -24.97
CA ALA A 385 -8.73 -2.54 -23.57
C ALA A 385 -7.89 -3.40 -22.59
N THR A 386 -7.48 -4.58 -23.03
CA THR A 386 -6.67 -5.53 -22.26
C THR A 386 -5.23 -5.07 -22.05
N ASP A 387 -4.73 -4.09 -22.79
CA ASP A 387 -3.41 -3.48 -22.58
C ASP A 387 -3.39 -2.47 -21.42
N TYR A 388 -4.52 -2.21 -20.77
CA TYR A 388 -4.64 -1.25 -19.66
C TYR A 388 -5.27 -1.89 -18.42
N VAL A 389 -5.03 -1.25 -17.28
CA VAL A 389 -5.64 -1.59 -16.01
C VAL A 389 -6.18 -0.33 -15.32
N MET A 390 -7.36 -0.45 -14.71
CA MET A 390 -8.01 0.61 -13.98
C MET A 390 -7.26 0.88 -12.67
N MET A 391 -6.87 2.14 -12.46
CA MET A 391 -6.20 2.59 -11.24
C MET A 391 -6.92 3.81 -10.64
N LEU A 392 -6.93 3.91 -9.32
CA LEU A 392 -7.03 5.19 -8.63
C LEU A 392 -5.63 5.76 -8.49
N LEU A 393 -5.40 6.96 -9.04
CA LEU A 393 -4.13 7.69 -8.95
C LEU A 393 -4.25 8.80 -7.90
N VAL A 394 -3.48 8.74 -6.82
CA VAL A 394 -3.44 9.77 -5.75
C VAL A 394 -2.05 10.43 -5.69
N PRO A 395 -1.95 11.76 -5.57
CA PRO A 395 -0.66 12.40 -5.42
C PRO A 395 -0.07 12.10 -4.03
N VAL A 396 1.25 11.86 -3.97
CA VAL A 396 2.00 11.60 -2.72
C VAL A 396 1.92 12.77 -1.74
N GLU A 397 1.67 13.97 -2.27
CA GLU A 397 1.47 15.21 -1.52
C GLU A 397 0.02 15.42 -1.01
N ASP A 398 -0.88 14.46 -1.18
CA ASP A 398 -2.26 14.51 -0.66
C ASP A 398 -2.32 14.19 0.85
N PRO A 399 -2.92 15.06 1.70
CA PRO A 399 -2.94 14.88 3.16
C PRO A 399 -3.88 13.77 3.66
N GLY A 400 -4.73 13.23 2.79
CA GLY A 400 -5.54 12.04 3.01
C GLY A 400 -4.82 10.74 2.61
N LEU A 401 -3.60 10.79 2.07
CA LEU A 401 -2.78 9.59 1.85
C LEU A 401 -2.17 9.09 3.17
N VAL A 402 -3.02 8.53 4.03
CA VAL A 402 -2.64 7.95 5.32
C VAL A 402 -2.19 6.51 5.12
N VAL A 403 -1.05 6.14 5.72
CA VAL A 403 -0.63 4.75 5.90
C VAL A 403 -0.53 4.45 7.39
N LEU A 404 -1.24 3.42 7.83
CA LEU A 404 -1.31 2.94 9.20
C LEU A 404 -0.17 1.96 9.49
N PRO A 405 0.24 1.81 10.76
CA PRO A 405 1.19 0.78 11.15
C PRO A 405 0.56 -0.61 11.01
N THR A 406 1.42 -1.62 10.84
CA THR A 406 1.04 -3.02 10.95
C THR A 406 1.83 -3.64 12.10
N HIS A 407 1.18 -3.84 13.24
CA HIS A 407 1.76 -4.51 14.41
C HIS A 407 1.81 -6.02 14.17
N ARG A 408 2.75 -6.71 14.82
CA ARG A 408 2.93 -8.16 14.70
C ARG A 408 2.61 -8.83 16.02
N VAL A 409 1.66 -9.75 16.02
CA VAL A 409 1.46 -10.71 17.12
C VAL A 409 2.23 -11.97 16.76
N VAL A 410 3.03 -12.48 17.69
CA VAL A 410 3.96 -13.58 17.46
C VAL A 410 3.67 -14.68 18.48
N THR A 411 3.10 -15.79 17.99
CA THR A 411 2.79 -16.97 18.81
C THR A 411 3.95 -17.95 18.71
N LEU A 412 4.59 -18.19 19.86
CA LEU A 412 5.75 -19.08 19.97
C LEU A 412 5.31 -20.55 20.07
N PRO A 413 6.17 -21.52 19.70
CA PRO A 413 5.89 -22.93 19.94
C PRO A 413 5.67 -23.25 21.43
N PRO A 414 4.84 -24.26 21.76
CA PRO A 414 4.53 -24.63 23.15
C PRO A 414 5.79 -24.86 24.00
N GLY A 415 5.79 -24.30 25.21
CA GLY A 415 6.89 -24.41 26.18
C GLY A 415 8.01 -23.37 26.04
N ILE A 416 7.97 -22.52 25.01
CA ILE A 416 8.89 -21.38 24.87
C ILE A 416 8.25 -20.14 25.47
N ARG A 417 8.97 -19.40 26.33
CA ARG A 417 8.45 -18.18 26.96
C ARG A 417 8.82 -16.95 26.14
N ALA A 418 7.97 -15.93 26.17
CA ALA A 418 8.24 -14.61 25.59
C ALA A 418 9.60 -14.02 26.04
N SER A 419 9.98 -14.22 27.32
CA SER A 419 11.30 -13.83 27.84
C SER A 419 12.48 -14.53 27.16
N ASP A 420 12.34 -15.81 26.81
CA ASP A 420 13.41 -16.58 26.16
C ASP A 420 13.66 -16.05 24.73
N ALA A 421 12.59 -15.67 24.05
CA ALA A 421 12.64 -15.02 22.74
C ALA A 421 13.30 -13.63 22.79
N LEU A 422 12.99 -12.80 23.79
CA LEU A 422 13.70 -11.53 23.97
C LEU A 422 15.19 -11.76 24.22
N CYS A 423 15.59 -12.67 25.12
CA CYS A 423 17.00 -12.97 25.36
C CYS A 423 17.75 -13.50 24.13
N ALA A 424 17.06 -14.07 23.12
CA ALA A 424 17.68 -14.46 21.87
C ALA A 424 18.10 -13.27 21.00
N ILE A 425 17.35 -12.16 21.08
CA ILE A 425 17.53 -10.96 20.24
C ILE A 425 18.10 -9.75 21.01
N GLU A 426 18.07 -9.75 22.34
CA GLU A 426 18.44 -8.63 23.22
C GLU A 426 19.81 -8.01 22.88
N ARG A 427 20.82 -8.81 22.50
CA ARG A 427 22.15 -8.32 22.08
C ARG A 427 22.12 -7.38 20.87
N LEU A 428 21.03 -7.40 20.10
CA LEU A 428 20.79 -6.58 18.91
C LEU A 428 20.14 -5.23 19.26
N PHE A 429 19.71 -5.04 20.52
CA PHE A 429 18.93 -3.89 20.97
C PHE A 429 19.49 -3.24 22.24
N GLU A 430 19.18 -1.94 22.40
CA GLU A 430 19.12 -1.26 23.69
C GLU A 430 17.69 -1.41 24.20
N VAL A 431 17.53 -2.03 25.36
CA VAL A 431 16.23 -2.32 25.96
C VAL A 431 16.00 -1.32 27.09
N ASP A 432 14.95 -0.54 26.96
CA ASP A 432 14.37 0.26 28.05
C ASP A 432 13.02 -0.35 28.45
N VAL A 433 12.70 -0.36 29.73
CA VAL A 433 11.50 -1.04 30.24
C VAL A 433 10.69 -0.08 31.10
N THR A 434 9.44 0.15 30.72
CA THR A 434 8.51 1.02 31.42
C THR A 434 7.28 0.24 31.92
N PRO A 435 6.59 0.72 32.96
CA PRO A 435 5.26 0.22 33.29
C PRO A 435 4.28 0.43 32.13
N LEU A 436 3.33 -0.49 31.96
CA LEU A 436 2.22 -0.33 31.03
C LEU A 436 1.43 0.94 31.37
N PRO A 437 1.09 1.80 30.39
CA PRO A 437 0.25 2.97 30.63
C PRO A 437 -1.10 2.59 31.25
N LEU A 438 -1.57 3.43 32.18
CA LEU A 438 -2.89 3.29 32.79
C LEU A 438 -3.92 4.13 31.99
N GLY A 439 -5.11 3.58 31.78
CA GLY A 439 -6.21 4.25 31.08
C GLY A 439 -7.02 3.27 30.24
N ASP A 440 -8.00 3.80 29.51
CA ASP A 440 -8.90 3.00 28.67
C ASP A 440 -8.32 2.68 27.27
N ASP A 441 -7.28 3.41 26.85
CA ASP A 441 -6.54 3.19 25.58
C ASP A 441 -5.01 3.14 25.82
N PRO A 442 -4.50 2.08 26.48
CA PRO A 442 -3.07 1.89 26.72
C PRO A 442 -2.29 1.62 25.42
N GLY A 443 -2.92 1.04 24.40
CA GLY A 443 -2.30 0.75 23.10
C GLY A 443 -1.89 2.03 22.37
N SER A 444 -2.80 3.00 22.23
CA SER A 444 -2.47 4.28 21.58
C SER A 444 -1.45 5.07 22.40
N ALA A 445 -1.47 4.95 23.74
CA ALA A 445 -0.44 5.54 24.59
C ALA A 445 0.96 4.98 24.29
N ILE A 446 1.09 3.65 24.15
CA ILE A 446 2.35 2.98 23.73
C ILE A 446 2.78 3.47 22.34
N ALA A 447 1.87 3.54 21.37
CA ALA A 447 2.18 3.99 20.00
C ALA A 447 2.62 5.47 19.95
N SER A 448 2.02 6.32 20.79
CA SER A 448 2.39 7.73 20.95
C SER A 448 3.78 7.89 21.58
N GLU A 449 4.08 7.16 22.66
CA GLU A 449 5.42 7.15 23.26
C GLU A 449 6.47 6.59 22.30
N LEU A 450 6.15 5.54 21.56
CA LEU A 450 7.00 4.96 20.52
C LEU A 450 7.35 5.97 19.42
N THR A 451 6.37 6.77 18.99
CA THR A 451 6.56 7.88 18.03
C THR A 451 7.52 8.95 18.58
N GLY A 452 7.43 9.24 19.89
CA GLY A 452 8.38 10.12 20.58
C GLY A 452 9.80 9.56 20.61
N ARG A 453 9.95 8.29 20.99
CA ARG A 453 11.24 7.57 21.10
C ARG A 453 11.93 7.34 19.76
N GLY A 454 11.16 7.20 18.68
CA GLY A 454 11.67 7.00 17.31
C GLY A 454 12.48 8.17 16.73
N ARG A 455 12.45 9.35 17.36
CA ARG A 455 13.22 10.53 16.95
C ARG A 455 14.75 10.34 17.06
N ASP A 456 15.20 9.51 18.00
CA ASP A 456 16.62 9.25 18.25
C ASP A 456 17.14 8.01 17.49
N GLY A 457 16.28 7.31 16.74
CA GLY A 457 16.60 6.08 16.02
C GLY A 457 15.49 5.04 16.06
N ILE A 458 15.56 4.06 15.16
CA ILE A 458 14.53 3.01 15.02
C ILE A 458 14.36 2.29 16.36
N THR A 459 13.13 2.37 16.87
CA THR A 459 12.71 1.82 18.15
C THR A 459 11.40 1.07 17.93
N LEU A 460 11.28 -0.11 18.52
CA LEU A 460 10.08 -0.97 18.49
C LEU A 460 9.55 -1.08 19.93
N ALA A 461 8.25 -1.28 20.14
CA ALA A 461 7.75 -1.66 21.47
C ALA A 461 7.36 -3.14 21.49
N CYS A 462 7.83 -3.88 22.49
CA CYS A 462 7.59 -5.30 22.67
C CYS A 462 6.76 -5.55 23.95
N LEU A 463 5.71 -6.37 23.79
CA LEU A 463 4.68 -6.68 24.78
C LEU A 463 4.65 -8.19 25.04
N GLY A 464 4.14 -8.60 26.20
CA GLY A 464 4.02 -10.00 26.62
C GLY A 464 5.24 -10.60 27.32
N ILE A 465 6.36 -9.87 27.40
CA ILE A 465 7.59 -10.30 28.09
C ILE A 465 7.40 -10.47 29.60
N ALA A 466 6.78 -9.47 30.24
CA ALA A 466 6.51 -9.44 31.66
C ALA A 466 5.15 -8.75 31.90
N PRO A 467 4.31 -9.24 32.83
CA PRO A 467 3.00 -8.66 33.09
C PRO A 467 3.09 -7.17 33.47
N GLY A 468 2.28 -6.33 32.82
CA GLY A 468 2.20 -4.90 33.13
C GLY A 468 3.43 -4.08 32.74
N MET A 469 4.29 -4.56 31.83
CA MET A 469 5.52 -3.86 31.40
C MET A 469 5.63 -3.78 29.86
N VAL A 470 6.15 -2.67 29.36
CA VAL A 470 6.44 -2.40 27.94
C VAL A 470 7.96 -2.37 27.75
N HIS A 471 8.46 -3.11 26.77
CA HIS A 471 9.90 -3.21 26.48
C HIS A 471 10.20 -2.46 25.18
N TYR A 472 10.77 -1.27 25.28
CA TYR A 472 11.20 -0.49 24.13
C TYR A 472 12.57 -0.97 23.64
N LEU A 473 12.59 -1.51 22.42
CA LEU A 473 13.75 -2.10 21.78
C LEU A 473 14.32 -1.13 20.74
N ARG A 474 15.32 -0.34 21.11
CA ARG A 474 16.06 0.55 20.20
C ARG A 474 17.15 -0.25 19.49
N ALA A 475 17.16 -0.27 18.16
CA ALA A 475 18.11 -1.10 17.43
C ALA A 475 19.55 -0.62 17.61
N ARG A 476 20.48 -1.53 17.96
CA ARG A 476 21.91 -1.24 17.92
C ARG A 476 22.38 -1.22 16.47
N ALA A 477 23.35 -0.35 16.15
CA ALA A 477 23.93 -0.28 14.82
C ALA A 477 24.77 -1.55 14.50
N LEU A 478 24.12 -2.54 13.89
CA LEU A 478 24.73 -3.83 13.55
C LEU A 478 25.43 -3.78 12.19
N ALA A 479 26.75 -3.62 12.23
CA ALA A 479 27.59 -3.57 11.04
C ALA A 479 28.10 -4.94 10.54
N GLU A 480 27.79 -6.05 11.24
CA GLU A 480 28.39 -7.37 10.93
C GLU A 480 27.38 -8.49 10.59
N SER A 481 26.14 -8.45 11.09
CA SER A 481 25.13 -9.51 10.86
C SER A 481 23.93 -9.10 9.98
N TRP A 482 23.99 -7.91 9.39
CA TRP A 482 22.90 -7.36 8.57
C TRP A 482 22.96 -7.87 7.13
N HIS A 483 21.97 -8.66 6.72
CA HIS A 483 21.89 -9.28 5.40
C HIS A 483 20.72 -8.77 4.53
N ALA A 484 19.84 -7.94 5.11
CA ALA A 484 18.73 -7.31 4.41
C ALA A 484 19.16 -6.09 3.55
N PRO A 485 18.32 -5.61 2.62
CA PRO A 485 18.65 -4.47 1.77
C PRO A 485 18.92 -3.18 2.56
N GLN A 486 19.69 -2.25 2.00
CA GLN A 486 20.08 -1.03 2.73
C GLN A 486 18.87 -0.12 3.01
N THR A 487 17.84 -0.11 2.15
CA THR A 487 16.65 0.72 2.38
C THR A 487 15.84 0.29 3.60
N TRP A 488 15.96 -0.97 4.03
CA TRP A 488 15.24 -1.50 5.21
C TRP A 488 15.76 -0.96 6.53
N ARG A 489 16.99 -0.41 6.58
CA ARG A 489 17.56 0.17 7.80
C ARG A 489 16.80 1.40 8.31
N ASP A 490 16.09 2.08 7.41
CA ASP A 490 15.25 3.23 7.73
C ASP A 490 13.77 2.83 7.89
N LEU A 491 13.45 1.53 8.02
CA LEU A 491 12.09 1.01 8.17
C LEU A 491 11.95 0.28 9.51
N ASP A 492 11.06 0.74 10.39
CA ASP A 492 10.66 -0.01 11.59
C ASP A 492 10.28 -1.46 11.25
N VAL A 493 9.51 -1.64 10.17
CA VAL A 493 9.05 -2.95 9.71
C VAL A 493 10.17 -3.82 9.13
N GLY A 494 11.19 -3.23 8.50
CA GLY A 494 12.35 -3.96 7.98
C GLY A 494 13.35 -4.34 9.08
N MET A 495 13.50 -3.45 10.08
CA MET A 495 14.31 -3.70 11.28
C MET A 495 13.64 -4.73 12.20
N LEU A 496 12.32 -4.67 12.37
CA LEU A 496 11.54 -5.70 13.08
C LEU A 496 11.73 -7.07 12.42
N GLU A 497 11.56 -7.16 11.10
CA GLU A 497 11.69 -8.41 10.37
C GLU A 497 13.09 -9.01 10.60
N SER A 498 14.15 -8.26 10.27
CA SER A 498 15.51 -8.81 10.26
C SER A 498 16.24 -8.88 11.59
N LEU A 499 15.78 -8.15 12.63
CA LEU A 499 16.41 -8.18 13.96
C LEU A 499 15.58 -8.91 15.02
N ALA A 500 14.28 -9.13 14.80
CA ALA A 500 13.43 -9.86 15.74
C ALA A 500 12.77 -11.09 15.10
N ILE A 501 11.96 -10.92 14.05
CA ILE A 501 11.12 -11.99 13.50
C ILE A 501 11.96 -13.11 12.87
N GLU A 502 12.89 -12.77 11.96
CA GLU A 502 13.79 -13.74 11.31
C GLU A 502 14.65 -14.49 12.37
N PRO A 503 15.33 -13.84 13.34
CA PRO A 503 16.05 -14.54 14.41
C PRO A 503 15.18 -15.43 15.32
N ILE A 504 13.97 -14.98 15.68
CA ILE A 504 13.05 -15.77 16.52
C ILE A 504 12.59 -17.01 15.74
N ASN A 505 12.10 -16.86 14.51
CA ASN A 505 11.61 -17.96 13.69
C ASN A 505 12.74 -18.94 13.29
N TYR A 506 13.96 -18.46 13.06
CA TYR A 506 15.12 -19.33 12.84
C TYR A 506 15.45 -20.19 14.07
N ARG A 507 15.36 -19.62 15.28
CA ARG A 507 15.64 -20.33 16.53
C ARG A 507 14.49 -21.26 16.96
N TRP A 508 13.26 -20.87 16.67
CA TRP A 508 12.04 -21.62 16.97
C TRP A 508 11.17 -21.75 15.72
N PRO A 509 11.47 -22.73 14.85
CA PRO A 509 10.60 -23.07 13.72
C PRO A 509 9.17 -23.37 14.18
N ASN A 510 8.20 -23.07 13.33
CA ASN A 510 6.76 -23.08 13.62
C ASN A 510 6.27 -21.96 14.56
N THR A 511 7.05 -20.88 14.71
CA THR A 511 6.50 -19.60 15.18
C THR A 511 5.50 -19.07 14.14
N SER A 512 4.31 -18.65 14.56
CA SER A 512 3.35 -17.96 13.68
C SER A 512 3.35 -16.45 13.93
N VAL A 513 3.04 -15.69 12.88
CA VAL A 513 2.98 -14.22 12.91
C VAL A 513 1.64 -13.78 12.34
N GLU A 514 0.88 -13.08 13.18
CA GLU A 514 -0.38 -12.43 12.83
C GLU A 514 -0.20 -10.92 12.79
N PHE A 515 -1.10 -10.22 12.10
CA PHE A 515 -0.97 -8.81 11.77
C PHE A 515 -2.19 -8.03 12.22
N THR A 516 -1.99 -7.06 13.11
CA THR A 516 -3.01 -6.10 13.52
C THR A 516 -2.60 -4.67 13.20
N ARG A 517 -3.57 -3.78 13.31
CA ARG A 517 -3.64 -2.37 12.94
C ARG A 517 -3.86 -1.50 14.18
N ASP A 518 -4.40 -2.12 15.24
CA ASP A 518 -4.76 -1.51 16.51
C ASP A 518 -3.72 -1.96 17.57
N PRO A 519 -3.00 -1.03 18.21
CA PRO A 519 -2.06 -1.38 19.27
C PRO A 519 -2.75 -1.98 20.51
N ASN A 520 -4.05 -1.77 20.70
CA ASN A 520 -4.81 -2.40 21.79
C ASN A 520 -5.11 -3.87 21.51
N GLU A 521 -5.48 -4.22 20.27
CA GLU A 521 -5.59 -5.62 19.84
C GLU A 521 -4.24 -6.34 20.02
N ALA A 522 -3.13 -5.71 19.57
CA ALA A 522 -1.78 -6.24 19.79
C ALA A 522 -1.46 -6.48 21.28
N LEU A 523 -1.81 -5.53 22.15
CA LEU A 523 -1.65 -5.65 23.59
C LEU A 523 -2.54 -6.74 24.21
N ALA A 524 -3.79 -6.85 23.77
CA ALA A 524 -4.74 -7.87 24.23
C ALA A 524 -4.25 -9.29 23.90
N HIS A 525 -3.75 -9.52 22.68
CA HIS A 525 -3.11 -10.79 22.32
C HIS A 525 -1.88 -11.09 23.19
N ALA A 526 -1.04 -10.08 23.45
CA ALA A 526 0.19 -10.25 24.24
C ALA A 526 -0.04 -10.39 25.76
N THR A 527 -1.22 -10.02 26.25
CA THR A 527 -1.60 -10.15 27.68
C THR A 527 -2.62 -11.26 27.94
N GLY A 528 -3.11 -11.91 26.88
CA GLY A 528 -4.03 -13.04 26.97
C GLY A 528 -3.37 -14.33 27.49
N ALA A 529 -4.21 -15.33 27.76
CA ALA A 529 -3.81 -16.59 28.40
C ALA A 529 -2.79 -17.44 27.61
N GLU A 530 -2.63 -17.17 26.31
CA GLU A 530 -1.70 -17.88 25.43
C GLU A 530 -0.24 -17.41 25.58
N GLY A 531 0.01 -16.25 26.20
CA GLY A 531 1.38 -15.75 26.43
C GLY A 531 2.11 -15.33 25.16
N ASN A 532 1.38 -14.82 24.16
CA ASN A 532 1.93 -14.36 22.89
C ASN A 532 2.85 -13.13 23.08
N LEU A 533 3.77 -12.94 22.14
CA LEU A 533 4.51 -11.68 22.00
C LEU A 533 3.72 -10.74 21.11
N ALA A 534 3.84 -9.42 21.32
CA ALA A 534 3.45 -8.46 20.29
C ALA A 534 4.47 -7.34 20.10
N PHE A 535 4.64 -6.92 18.85
CA PHE A 535 5.51 -5.84 18.43
C PHE A 535 4.70 -4.69 17.82
N VAL A 536 4.67 -3.56 18.54
CA VAL A 536 4.14 -2.29 18.08
C VAL A 536 5.25 -1.53 17.34
N VAL A 537 4.89 -0.87 16.23
CA VAL A 537 5.81 -0.22 15.29
C VAL A 537 5.23 1.11 14.82
N ASN A 538 6.09 2.04 14.40
CA ASN A 538 5.62 3.26 13.72
C ASN A 538 5.12 2.93 12.30
N PRO A 539 4.19 3.73 11.73
CA PRO A 539 3.75 3.57 10.35
C PRO A 539 4.87 3.81 9.33
N THR A 540 4.93 2.98 8.29
CA THR A 540 5.83 3.18 7.14
C THR A 540 5.39 4.41 6.35
N GLY A 541 6.13 5.51 6.44
CA GLY A 541 5.83 6.76 5.74
C GLY A 541 5.98 6.66 4.22
N VAL A 542 5.13 7.36 3.48
CA VAL A 542 5.03 7.29 2.01
C VAL A 542 6.38 7.52 1.30
N ARG A 543 7.23 8.44 1.79
CA ARG A 543 8.56 8.69 1.21
C ARG A 543 9.54 7.52 1.41
N GLN A 544 9.40 6.72 2.49
CA GLN A 544 10.15 5.48 2.66
C GLN A 544 9.69 4.42 1.64
N VAL A 545 8.38 4.28 1.41
CA VAL A 545 7.83 3.39 0.36
C VAL A 545 8.41 3.73 -1.03
N LEU A 546 8.41 5.02 -1.38
CA LEU A 546 9.01 5.52 -2.62
C LEU A 546 10.51 5.23 -2.72
N LYS A 547 11.26 5.31 -1.60
CA LYS A 547 12.69 5.00 -1.56
C LYS A 547 12.95 3.52 -1.89
N VAL A 548 12.20 2.60 -1.28
CA VAL A 548 12.31 1.16 -1.53
C VAL A 548 11.97 0.83 -2.99
N ALA A 549 10.83 1.32 -3.48
CA ALA A 549 10.38 1.11 -4.86
C ALA A 549 11.35 1.70 -5.89
N ARG A 550 11.99 2.85 -5.60
CA ARG A 550 13.05 3.45 -6.43
C ARG A 550 14.34 2.63 -6.42
N ALA A 551 14.70 1.97 -5.32
CA ALA A 551 15.81 1.02 -5.32
C ALA A 551 15.53 -0.23 -6.18
N GLY A 552 14.25 -0.52 -6.49
CA GLY A 552 13.83 -1.79 -7.09
C GLY A 552 13.75 -2.92 -6.06
N GLU A 553 13.85 -2.58 -4.79
CA GLU A 553 13.77 -3.49 -3.65
C GLU A 553 12.30 -3.73 -3.27
N ARG A 554 12.04 -4.71 -2.40
CA ARG A 554 10.71 -4.96 -1.82
C ARG A 554 10.83 -4.93 -0.30
N MET A 555 9.79 -4.47 0.38
CA MET A 555 9.66 -4.55 1.84
C MET A 555 9.22 -5.96 2.28
N PRO A 556 9.29 -6.29 3.58
CA PRO A 556 8.59 -7.45 4.15
C PRO A 556 7.10 -7.43 3.81
N GLU A 557 6.43 -8.58 3.92
CA GLU A 557 4.99 -8.62 3.70
C GLU A 557 4.21 -7.81 4.75
N LYS A 558 3.05 -7.27 4.33
CA LYS A 558 2.16 -6.42 5.13
C LYS A 558 2.83 -5.18 5.74
N SER A 559 3.94 -4.71 5.15
CA SER A 559 4.71 -3.54 5.60
C SER A 559 4.00 -2.19 5.46
N THR A 560 2.94 -2.12 4.68
CA THR A 560 2.13 -0.91 4.46
C THR A 560 0.65 -1.25 4.45
N TYR A 561 -0.16 -0.46 5.14
CA TYR A 561 -1.59 -0.39 4.88
C TYR A 561 -2.01 1.06 4.64
N PHE A 562 -2.37 1.38 3.40
CA PHE A 562 -2.98 2.67 3.08
C PHE A 562 -4.46 2.65 3.48
N ALA A 563 -4.87 3.62 4.29
CA ALA A 563 -6.20 3.70 4.90
C ALA A 563 -6.97 4.95 4.44
N PRO A 564 -8.30 4.85 4.25
CA PRO A 564 -9.07 3.62 4.02
C PRO A 564 -8.57 2.89 2.77
N LYS A 565 -8.99 1.64 2.58
CA LYS A 565 -8.82 0.95 1.29
C LYS A 565 -9.78 1.53 0.25
N VAL A 566 -9.39 1.50 -1.01
CA VAL A 566 -10.23 2.01 -2.11
C VAL A 566 -11.40 1.07 -2.34
N ALA A 567 -12.62 1.62 -2.33
CA ALA A 567 -13.85 0.85 -2.52
C ALA A 567 -13.95 0.23 -3.93
N THR A 568 -14.49 -0.98 -3.98
CA THR A 568 -14.85 -1.72 -5.20
C THR A 568 -16.17 -1.18 -5.77
N GLY A 569 -16.30 -1.10 -7.09
CA GLY A 569 -17.58 -0.83 -7.77
C GLY A 569 -18.02 0.64 -7.88
N VAL A 570 -17.25 1.61 -7.36
CA VAL A 570 -17.49 3.05 -7.62
C VAL A 570 -17.41 3.36 -9.12
N VAL A 571 -16.41 2.78 -9.78
CA VAL A 571 -16.26 2.67 -11.23
C VAL A 571 -15.74 1.26 -11.54
N MET A 572 -16.12 0.72 -12.70
CA MET A 572 -15.66 -0.57 -13.21
C MET A 572 -15.17 -0.40 -14.65
N TYR A 573 -14.16 -1.16 -15.05
CA TYR A 573 -13.57 -1.06 -16.40
C TYR A 573 -13.85 -2.33 -17.23
N PRO A 574 -14.74 -2.28 -18.24
CA PRO A 574 -14.98 -3.39 -19.14
C PRO A 574 -13.79 -3.60 -20.08
N LEU A 575 -13.45 -4.86 -20.33
CA LEU A 575 -12.35 -5.33 -21.18
C LEU A 575 -12.87 -5.96 -22.50
N GLY A 576 -14.15 -5.76 -22.82
CA GLY A 576 -14.87 -6.29 -23.99
C GLY A 576 -16.28 -5.70 -24.12
#